data_AF-A0A357D250-F1
#
_entry.id   AF-A0A357D250-F1
#
_cell.length_a   1.000
_cell.length_b   1.000
_cell.length_c   1.000
_cell.angle_alpha   90.00
_cell.angle_beta   90.00
_cell.angle_gamma   90.00
#
_symmetry.space_group_name_H-M   'P 1'
#
loop_
_entity.id
_entity.type
_entity.pdbx_description
1 polymer ?
#
loop_
_entity_poly.entity_id
_entity_poly.type
_entity_poly.pdbx_seq_one_letter_code
_entity_poly.pdbx_strand_id
1 'polypeptide(L)' 'ETGPRLAVVLLNAGAALLAADLVADLKAGIALAEKLVFEGKAYAKLEQFRKVVG' A
#
# COMPACT_ATOMS: atom_id res chain seq x y z
N GLU A 1 -1.73 13.06 3.22
CA GLU A 1 -1.30 12.90 4.62
C GLU A 1 0.19 12.59 4.61
N THR A 2 0.98 13.08 5.56
CA THR A 2 2.43 12.83 5.64
C THR A 2 2.82 12.63 7.10
N GLY A 3 3.76 11.73 7.39
CA GLY A 3 4.27 11.51 8.75
C GLY A 3 4.64 10.07 9.09
N PRO A 4 5.10 9.80 10.32
CA PRO A 4 5.63 8.50 10.73
C PRO A 4 4.60 7.37 10.64
N ARG A 5 3.31 7.67 10.84
CA ARG A 5 2.21 6.71 10.65
C ARG A 5 2.11 6.25 9.20
N LEU A 6 2.20 7.17 8.25
CA LEU A 6 2.20 6.79 6.83
C LEU A 6 3.46 6.01 6.50
N ALA A 7 4.63 6.45 6.99
CA ALA A 7 5.91 5.79 6.72
C ALA A 7 5.91 4.30 7.11
N VAL A 8 5.40 3.94 8.30
CA VAL A 8 5.34 2.53 8.72
C VAL A 8 4.37 1.69 7.88
N VAL A 9 3.26 2.28 7.43
CA VAL A 9 2.31 1.61 6.53
C VAL A 9 2.94 1.35 5.18
N LEU A 10 3.62 2.35 4.60
CA LEU A 10 4.31 2.22 3.31
C LEU A 10 5.44 1.19 3.37
N LEU A 11 6.20 1.16 4.48
CA LEU A 11 7.25 0.17 4.70
C LEU A 11 6.70 -1.27 4.69
N ASN A 12 5.67 -1.54 5.50
CA ASN A 12 5.07 -2.88 5.58
C ASN A 12 4.35 -3.28 4.29
N ALA A 13 3.62 -2.36 3.67
CA ALA A 13 2.98 -2.62 2.38
C ALA A 13 4.02 -2.91 1.29
N GLY A 14 5.10 -2.13 1.23
CA GLY A 14 6.22 -2.37 0.32
C GLY A 14 6.88 -3.73 0.54
N ALA A 15 7.09 -4.13 1.79
CA ALA A 15 7.62 -5.45 2.13
C ALA A 15 6.66 -6.58 1.72
N ALA A 16 5.36 -6.41 1.90
CA ALA A 16 4.35 -7.38 1.45
C ALA A 16 4.31 -7.50 -0.08
N LEU A 17 4.45 -6.39 -0.82
CA LEU A 17 4.53 -6.40 -2.29
C LEU A 17 5.78 -7.14 -2.77
N LEU A 18 6.93 -6.94 -2.11
CA LEU A 18 8.16 -7.65 -2.43
C LEU A 18 8.03 -9.15 -2.12
N ALA A 19 7.50 -9.51 -0.95
CA ALA A 19 7.30 -10.90 -0.56
C ALA A 19 6.31 -11.66 -1.46
N ALA A 20 5.47 -10.93 -2.20
CA ALA A 20 4.54 -11.47 -3.19
C ALA A 20 5.11 -11.46 -4.63
N ASP A 21 6.41 -11.19 -4.81
CA ASP A 21 7.09 -11.11 -6.11
C ASP A 21 6.48 -10.08 -7.08
N LEU A 22 5.81 -9.03 -6.57
CA LEU A 22 5.16 -7.99 -7.39
C LEU A 22 6.08 -6.82 -7.74
N VAL A 23 7.23 -6.72 -7.09
CA VAL A 23 8.23 -5.67 -7.27
C VAL A 23 9.63 -6.27 -7.12
N ALA A 24 10.63 -5.65 -7.75
CA ALA A 24 11.99 -6.18 -7.79
C ALA A 24 12.76 -6.02 -6.46
N ASP A 25 12.42 -5.01 -5.66
CA ASP A 25 13.07 -4.73 -4.38
C ASP A 25 12.15 -3.94 -3.44
N LEU A 26 12.61 -3.75 -2.19
CA LEU A 26 11.83 -3.06 -1.16
C LEU A 26 11.61 -1.58 -1.50
N LYS A 27 12.57 -0.93 -2.16
CA LYS A 27 12.46 0.49 -2.54
C LYS A 27 11.35 0.68 -3.59
N ALA A 28 11.30 -0.21 -4.59
CA ALA A 28 10.23 -0.25 -5.57
C ALA A 28 8.88 -0.57 -4.92
N GLY A 29 8.85 -1.46 -3.93
CA GLY A 29 7.65 -1.76 -3.14
C GLY A 29 7.11 -0.54 -2.39
N ILE A 30 7.96 0.18 -1.66
CA ILE A 30 7.58 1.40 -0.94
C ILE A 30 7.06 2.46 -1.92
N ALA A 31 7.76 2.69 -3.04
CA ALA A 31 7.33 3.65 -4.05
C ALA A 31 5.96 3.30 -4.67
N LEU A 32 5.72 2.02 -4.94
CA LEU A 32 4.41 1.56 -5.43
C LEU A 32 3.32 1.73 -4.37
N ALA A 33 3.60 1.36 -3.12
CA ALA A 33 2.66 1.55 -2.02
C ALA A 33 2.30 3.04 -1.83
N GLU A 34 3.29 3.92 -1.90
CA GLU A 34 3.11 5.38 -1.80
C GLU A 34 2.19 5.89 -2.91
N LYS A 35 2.48 5.50 -4.17
CA LYS A 35 1.64 5.82 -5.32
C LYS A 35 0.19 5.37 -5.13
N LEU A 36 -0.04 4.14 -4.68
CA LEU A 36 -1.39 3.59 -4.48
C LEU A 36 -2.17 4.32 -3.38
N VAL A 37 -1.49 4.78 -2.32
CA VAL A 37 -2.10 5.57 -1.24
C VAL A 37 -2.44 6.97 -1.74
N PHE A 38 -1.50 7.67 -2.37
CA PHE A 38 -1.73 9.04 -2.86
C PHE A 38 -2.75 9.13 -3.99
N GLU A 39 -2.82 8.13 -4.87
CA GLU A 39 -3.86 8.04 -5.92
C GLU A 39 -5.24 7.63 -5.36
N GLY A 40 -5.36 7.37 -4.06
CA GLY A 40 -6.61 6.96 -3.41
C GLY A 40 -7.05 5.52 -3.71
N LYS A 41 -6.25 4.75 -4.47
CA LYS A 41 -6.56 3.36 -4.84
C LYS A 41 -6.65 2.43 -3.63
N ALA A 42 -5.79 2.64 -2.63
CA ALA A 42 -5.83 1.88 -1.38
C ALA A 42 -7.18 2.06 -0.65
N TYR A 43 -7.67 3.30 -0.58
CA TYR A 43 -8.97 3.61 0.05
C TYR A 43 -10.13 3.05 -0.78
N ALA A 44 -10.10 3.19 -2.11
CA ALA A 44 -11.11 2.60 -2.98
C ALA A 44 -11.21 1.07 -2.81
N LYS A 45 -10.08 0.37 -2.59
CA LYS A 45 -10.08 -1.07 -2.31
C LYS A 45 -10.69 -1.41 -0.95
N LEU A 46 -10.46 -0.58 0.08
CA LEU A 46 -11.13 -0.72 1.37
C LEU A 46 -12.65 -0.59 1.24
N GLU A 47 -13.13 0.38 0.47
CA GLU A 47 -14.57 0.55 0.21
C GLU A 47 -15.17 -0.63 -0.55
N GLN A 48 -14.44 -1.20 -1.52
CA GLN A 48 -14.86 -2.45 -2.17
C GLN A 48 -14.93 -3.62 -1.18
N PHE A 49 -13.93 -3.74 -0.29
CA PHE A 49 -13.90 -4.80 0.71
C PHE A 49 -15.11 -4.70 1.67
N ARG A 50 -15.41 -3.51 2.18
CA ARG A 50 -16.58 -3.24 3.05
C ARG A 50 -17.91 -3.69 2.45
N LYS A 51 -18.07 -3.61 1.11
CA LYS A 51 -19.27 -4.08 0.40
C LYS A 51 -19.41 -5.60 0.35
N VAL A 52 -18.32 -6.34 0.56
CA VAL A 52 -18.29 -7.82 0.47
C VAL A 52 -18.35 -8.47 1.85
N VAL A 53 -17.92 -7.75 2.90
CA VAL A 53 -17.91 -8.27 4.29
C VAL A 53 -19.00 -7.71 5.18
N GLY A 54 -19.84 -6.80 4.68
CA GLY A 54 -21.05 -6.30 5.35
C GLY A 54 -22.29 -7.00 4.83
#